data_AF-A0A925A928-F1
#
_entry.id   AF-A0A925A928-F1
#
_cell.length_a   1.000
_cell.length_b   1.000
_cell.length_c   1.000
_cell.angle_alpha   90.00
_cell.angle_beta   90.00
_cell.angle_gamma   90.00
#
_symmetry.space_group_name_H-M   'P 1'
#
loop_
_entity.id
_entity.type
_entity.pdbx_description
1 polymer ?
#
loop_
_entity_poly.entity_id
_entity_poly.type
_entity_poly.pdbx_seq_one_letter_code
_entity_poly.pdbx_strand_id
1 'polypeptide(L)' 'VAANQALRKAMTEKAEKLGMTFYVPPMIMCTDNAAMIAAAGFYQAQSGLYSDLSLNAVPNLHF' A
#
# COMPACT_ATOMS: atom_id res chain seq x y z
N VAL A 1 -3.40 -8.42 5.88
CA VAL A 1 -2.58 -9.30 6.77
C VAL A 1 -1.39 -8.58 7.42
N ALA A 2 -0.77 -7.59 6.77
CA ALA A 2 0.38 -6.85 7.31
C ALA A 2 0.17 -6.18 8.69
N ALA A 3 -1.07 -6.08 9.18
CA ALA A 3 -1.39 -5.68 10.55
C ALA A 3 -1.12 -6.77 11.62
N ASN A 4 -0.70 -7.98 11.24
CA ASN A 4 -0.42 -9.05 12.19
C ASN A 4 0.89 -8.78 12.97
N GLN A 5 0.81 -8.72 14.30
CA GLN A 5 1.96 -8.38 15.16
C GLN A 5 3.06 -9.44 15.15
N ALA A 6 2.70 -10.73 15.16
CA ALA A 6 3.67 -11.82 15.13
C ALA A 6 4.46 -11.81 13.81
N LEU A 7 3.78 -11.59 12.69
CA LEU A 7 4.41 -11.47 11.37
C LEU A 7 5.36 -10.28 11.32
N ARG A 8 4.94 -9.10 11.81
CA ARG A 8 5.79 -7.90 11.87
C ARG A 8 7.08 -8.16 12.63
N LYS A 9 6.97 -8.76 13.82
CA LYS A 9 8.13 -9.11 14.66
C LYS A 9 9.09 -10.03 13.90
N ALA A 10 8.57 -11.11 13.31
CA ALA A 10 9.39 -12.06 12.55
C ALA A 10 10.10 -11.41 11.35
N MET A 11 9.43 -10.50 10.64
CA MET A 11 10.02 -9.78 9.51
C MET A 11 11.09 -8.77 9.94
N THR A 12 10.87 -8.05 11.04
CA THR A 12 11.87 -7.13 11.61
C THR A 12 13.15 -7.88 11.99
N GLU A 13 13.04 -8.96 12.77
CA GLU A 13 14.20 -9.77 13.19
C GLU A 13 14.96 -10.36 11.99
N LYS A 14 14.23 -10.74 10.92
CA LYS A 14 14.85 -11.29 9.72
C LYS A 14 15.59 -10.19 8.93
N ALA A 15 15.00 -9.00 8.81
CA ALA A 15 15.63 -7.87 8.13
C ALA A 15 16.91 -7.43 8.85
N GLU A 16 16.89 -7.35 10.18
CA GLU A 16 18.07 -7.05 11.02
C GLU A 16 19.20 -8.06 10.76
N LYS A 17 18.89 -9.37 10.77
CA LYS A 17 19.87 -10.43 10.48
C LYS A 17 20.47 -10.34 9.07
N LEU A 18 19.74 -9.76 8.12
CA LEU A 18 20.18 -9.57 6.73
C LEU A 18 20.84 -8.21 6.51
N GLY A 19 20.92 -7.35 7.53
CA GLY A 19 21.41 -5.97 7.37
C GLY A 19 20.50 -5.11 6.48
N MET A 20 19.20 -5.43 6.42
CA MET A 20 18.21 -4.73 5.61
C MET A 20 17.30 -3.85 6.47
N THR A 21 16.82 -2.74 5.91
CA THR A 21 15.79 -1.92 6.54
C THR A 21 14.41 -2.47 6.24
N PHE A 22 13.62 -2.74 7.28
CA PHE A 22 12.22 -3.15 7.13
C PHE A 22 11.29 -1.95 7.28
N TYR A 23 10.52 -1.65 6.22
CA TYR A 23 9.48 -0.63 6.25
C TYR A 23 8.12 -1.28 6.41
N VAL A 24 7.35 -0.82 7.40
CA VAL A 24 5.99 -1.26 7.60
C VAL A 24 5.10 -0.07 8.02
N PRO A 25 3.92 0.12 7.40
CA PRO A 25 3.05 1.24 7.76
C PRO A 25 2.53 1.14 9.20
N PRO A 26 2.11 2.26 9.80
CA PRO A 26 1.32 2.25 11.03
C PRO A 26 0.09 1.36 10.90
N MET A 27 -0.35 0.76 12.02
CA MET A 27 -1.45 -0.22 12.02
C MET A 27 -2.75 0.30 11.38
N ILE A 28 -3.08 1.56 11.65
CA ILE A 28 -4.27 2.24 11.11
C ILE A 28 -4.26 2.37 9.57
N MET A 29 -3.08 2.26 8.95
CA MET A 29 -2.89 2.37 7.50
C MET A 29 -2.81 1.00 6.80
N CYS A 30 -2.92 -0.12 7.53
CA CYS A 30 -2.74 -1.47 6.96
C CYS A 30 -4.02 -2.17 6.51
N THR A 31 -5.19 -1.63 6.88
CA THR A 31 -6.48 -2.05 6.37
C THR A 31 -6.97 -1.07 5.31
N ASP A 32 -7.98 -1.47 4.53
CA ASP A 32 -8.53 -0.62 3.49
C ASP A 32 -8.98 0.73 4.05
N ASN A 33 -8.54 1.81 3.40
CA ASN A 33 -8.84 3.17 3.80
C ASN A 33 -8.79 4.10 2.59
N ALA A 34 -9.42 5.28 2.70
CA ALA A 34 -9.40 6.26 1.61
C ALA A 34 -8.06 7.00 1.46
N ALA A 35 -7.20 7.00 2.49
CA ALA A 35 -5.93 7.73 2.45
C ALA A 35 -4.96 7.10 1.43
N MET A 36 -4.90 5.77 1.32
CA MET A 36 -4.09 5.10 0.29
C MET A 36 -4.61 5.36 -1.13
N ILE A 37 -5.93 5.45 -1.31
CA ILE A 37 -6.56 5.78 -2.60
C ILE A 37 -6.23 7.23 -2.99
N ALA A 38 -6.34 8.17 -2.04
CA ALA A 38 -5.98 9.56 -2.26
C ALA A 38 -4.49 9.74 -2.60
N ALA A 39 -3.60 9.03 -1.90
CA ALA A 39 -2.16 9.06 -2.19
C ALA A 39 -1.85 8.54 -3.60
N ALA A 40 -2.45 7.42 -4.01
CA ALA A 40 -2.29 6.89 -5.36
C ALA A 40 -2.82 7.88 -6.42
N GLY A 41 -4.00 8.47 -6.20
CA GLY A 41 -4.57 9.48 -7.08
C GLY A 41 -3.71 10.74 -7.20
N PHE A 42 -3.12 11.20 -6.09
CA PHE A 42 -2.22 12.37 -6.09
C PHE A 42 -1.01 12.16 -6.99
N TYR A 43 -0.33 11.01 -6.87
CA TYR A 43 0.86 10.73 -7.70
C TYR A 43 0.50 10.47 -9.16
N GLN A 44 -0.66 9.87 -9.46
CA GLN A 44 -1.16 9.75 -10.84
C GLN A 44 -1.45 11.12 -11.46
N ALA A 45 -2.14 12.00 -10.72
CA ALA A 45 -2.41 13.37 -11.16
C ALA A 45 -1.12 14.18 -11.38
N GLN A 46 -0.15 14.06 -10.48
CA GLN A 46 1.18 14.67 -10.65
C GLN A 46 1.88 14.18 -11.93
N SER A 47 1.62 12.94 -12.35
CA SER A 47 2.14 12.34 -13.58
C SER A 47 1.29 12.64 -14.82
N GLY A 48 0.22 13.46 -14.69
CA GLY A 48 -0.69 13.80 -15.80
C GLY A 48 -1.67 12.70 -16.19
N LEU A 49 -1.82 11.65 -15.36
CA LEU A 49 -2.73 10.55 -15.63
C LEU A 49 -4.11 10.85 -15.03
N TYR A 50 -5.10 11.03 -15.91
CA TYR A 50 -6.50 11.23 -15.54
C TYR A 50 -7.38 10.30 -16.36
N SER A 51 -8.37 9.72 -15.71
CA SER A 51 -9.42 8.96 -16.38
C SER A 51 -10.52 9.89 -16.89
N ASP A 52 -11.17 9.52 -17.98
CA ASP A 52 -12.39 10.20 -18.44
C ASP A 52 -13.62 9.82 -17.59
N LEU A 53 -14.75 10.47 -17.89
CA LEU A 53 -16.01 10.26 -17.18
C LEU A 53 -16.73 8.95 -17.53
N SER A 54 -16.21 8.18 -18.50
CA SER A 54 -16.77 6.88 -18.89
C SER A 54 -16.14 5.70 -18.12
N LEU A 55 -15.13 5.97 -17.29
CA LEU A 55 -14.43 4.95 -16.51
C LEU A 55 -15.41 4.08 -15.70
N ASN A 56 -15.34 2.77 -15.92
CA ASN A 56 -16.16 1.79 -15.21
C ASN A 56 -15.32 1.01 -14.17
N ALA A 57 -16.00 0.40 -13.21
CA ALA A 57 -15.36 -0.49 -12.25
C ALA A 57 -14.90 -1.79 -12.93
N VAL A 58 -13.68 -2.23 -12.60
CA VAL A 58 -13.11 -3.52 -13.04
C VAL A 58 -12.87 -4.39 -11.81
N PRO A 59 -13.81 -5.28 -11.43
CA PRO A 59 -13.72 -6.04 -10.17
C PRO A 59 -12.58 -7.08 -10.16
N ASN A 60 -12.08 -7.46 -11.35
CA ASN A 60 -10.95 -8.36 -11.55
C ASN A 60 -9.76 -7.62 -12.18
N LEU A 61 -9.54 -6.36 -11.81
CA LEU A 61 -8.43 -5.55 -12.32
C LEU A 61 -7.10 -6.29 -12.09
N HIS A 62 -6.33 -6.49 -13.17
CA HIS A 62 -5.00 -7.08 -13.09
C HIS A 62 -3.97 -5.99 -12.77
N PHE A 63 -3.08 -6.28 -11.82
CA PHE A 63 -2.02 -5.41 -11.31
C PHE A 63 -0.68 -6.16 -11.26
#